data_AF-A0A1F7TL50-F1
#
_entry.id   AF-A0A1F7TL50-F1
#
_cell.length_a   1.000
_cell.length_b   1.000
_cell.length_c   1.000
_cell.angle_alpha   90.00
_cell.angle_beta   90.00
_cell.angle_gamma   90.00
#
_symmetry.space_group_name_H-M   'P 1'
#
loop_
_entity.id
_entity.type
_entity.pdbx_description
1 polymer ?
#
loop_
_entity_poly.entity_id
_entity_poly.type
_entity_poly.pdbx_seq_one_letter_code
_entity_poly.pdbx_strand_id
1 'polypeptide(L)'
;MFTIPRSKRCHLFDSTDLLHLDFPCAFDAVETYVEDSHFSHRLVRCTDCSQLYLKEFYETIDWADGDDPQRVTLMPVVNAEAGKRLHDAFPNGLGAVVPRLVFDSPKGGPRTAGWVGMESRIDVTARETVRQLNAES
;
A
#
# COMPACT_ATOMS: atom_id res chain seq x y z
N MET A 1 1.36 -16.86 7.93
CA MET A 1 0.86 -15.65 8.61
C MET A 1 1.99 -14.62 8.61
N PHE A 2 1.88 -13.55 7.81
CA PHE A 2 2.92 -12.54 7.72
C PHE A 2 2.77 -11.56 8.87
N THR A 3 3.67 -11.64 9.85
CA THR A 3 3.75 -10.66 10.93
C THR A 3 4.50 -9.44 10.40
N ILE A 4 3.83 -8.30 10.23
CA ILE A 4 4.45 -7.04 9.81
C ILE A 4 5.10 -6.40 11.06
N PRO A 5 6.43 -6.27 11.15
CA PRO A 5 7.06 -5.61 12.30
C PRO A 5 6.72 -4.11 12.33
N ARG A 6 6.85 -3.48 13.51
CA ARG A 6 6.52 -2.06 13.74
C ARG A 6 7.12 -1.18 12.63
N SER A 7 6.27 -0.69 11.72
CA SER A 7 6.62 0.41 10.83
C SER A 7 7.13 1.57 11.65
N LYS A 8 8.14 2.29 11.17
CA LYS A 8 8.43 3.64 11.70
C LYS A 8 7.11 4.42 11.60
N ARG A 9 6.74 5.19 12.63
CA ARG A 9 5.50 6.01 12.60
C ARG A 9 5.65 7.07 11.50
N CYS A 10 5.26 6.73 10.29
CA CYS A 10 5.15 7.65 9.17
C CYS A 10 4.00 8.63 9.42
N HIS A 11 4.19 9.90 9.07
CA HIS A 11 3.16 10.92 9.20
C HIS A 11 1.86 10.55 8.45
N LEU A 12 1.95 9.73 7.39
CA LEU A 12 0.81 9.24 6.62
C LEU A 12 -0.17 8.39 7.46
N PHE A 13 0.27 7.84 8.59
CA PHE A 13 -0.62 7.08 9.47
C PHE A 13 -1.60 7.99 10.24
N ASP A 14 -1.17 9.22 10.53
CA ASP A 14 -1.93 10.17 11.35
C ASP A 14 -2.49 11.33 10.51
N SER A 15 -2.19 11.37 9.21
CA SER A 15 -2.63 12.45 8.31
C SER A 15 -4.13 12.39 8.07
N THR A 16 -4.79 13.51 8.33
CA THR A 16 -6.19 13.76 7.95
C THR A 16 -6.31 14.28 6.53
N ASP A 17 -5.19 14.63 5.89
CA ASP A 17 -5.16 15.22 4.55
C ASP A 17 -4.20 14.45 3.65
N LEU A 18 -4.69 13.31 3.15
CA LEU A 18 -3.92 12.44 2.27
C LEU A 18 -4.02 12.89 0.80
N LEU A 19 -5.04 13.67 0.42
CA LEU A 19 -5.28 14.04 -0.98
C LEU A 19 -4.26 15.05 -1.53
N HIS A 20 -3.62 15.83 -0.67
CA HIS A 20 -2.61 16.82 -1.06
C HIS A 20 -1.18 16.25 -1.17
N LEU A 21 -1.03 14.92 -1.11
CA LEU A 21 0.28 14.31 -1.21
C LEU A 21 0.85 14.45 -2.64
N ASP A 22 1.90 15.25 -2.78
CA ASP A 22 2.65 15.35 -4.03
C ASP A 22 3.55 14.12 -4.20
N PHE A 23 3.01 13.05 -4.80
CA PHE A 23 3.68 11.76 -4.95
C PHE A 23 5.10 11.80 -5.51
N PRO A 24 5.40 12.60 -6.56
CA PRO A 24 6.75 12.83 -7.04
C PRO A 24 7.75 13.31 -5.97
N CYS A 25 7.31 14.11 -4.99
CA CYS A 25 8.18 14.69 -3.96
C CYS A 25 8.11 13.96 -2.61
N ALA A 26 7.05 13.20 -2.36
CA ALA A 26 6.83 12.49 -1.10
C ALA A 26 7.68 11.21 -0.94
N PHE A 27 8.26 10.69 -2.04
CA PHE A 27 8.95 9.42 -2.04
C PHE A 27 10.19 9.37 -2.94
N ASP A 28 11.28 8.84 -2.40
CA ASP A 28 12.45 8.42 -3.17
C ASP A 28 12.26 6.99 -3.70
N ALA A 29 12.57 6.75 -4.96
CA ALA A 29 12.65 5.40 -5.50
C ALA A 29 13.90 4.69 -4.93
N VAL A 30 13.70 3.50 -4.36
CA VAL A 30 14.77 2.65 -3.84
C VAL A 30 15.11 1.55 -4.83
N GLU A 31 14.09 0.88 -5.35
CA GLU A 31 14.23 -0.22 -6.30
C GLU A 31 12.98 -0.31 -7.19
N THR A 32 13.13 -0.69 -8.45
CA THR A 32 12.02 -0.91 -9.37
C THR A 32 11.97 -2.40 -9.71
N TYR A 33 10.84 -3.05 -9.41
CA TYR A 33 10.61 -4.46 -9.72
C TYR A 33 9.91 -4.63 -11.07
N VAL A 34 8.92 -3.78 -11.36
CA VAL A 34 8.19 -3.75 -12.63
C VAL A 34 7.96 -2.31 -13.04
N GLU A 35 8.14 -2.02 -14.32
CA GLU A 35 7.92 -0.72 -14.94
C GLU A 35 7.23 -0.90 -16.30
N ASP A 36 5.93 -0.65 -16.34
CA ASP A 36 5.11 -0.57 -17.54
C ASP A 36 4.32 0.75 -17.49
N SER A 37 3.88 1.24 -18.65
CA SER A 37 3.09 2.46 -18.81
C SER A 37 1.83 2.48 -17.94
N HIS A 38 1.23 1.31 -17.71
CA HIS A 38 -0.06 1.17 -17.00
C HIS A 38 0.05 0.37 -15.69
N PHE A 39 1.24 -0.10 -15.35
CA PHE A 39 1.46 -0.88 -14.14
C PHE A 39 2.91 -0.76 -13.67
N SER A 40 3.13 -0.49 -12.39
CA SER A 40 4.47 -0.57 -11.81
C SER A 40 4.47 -1.07 -10.39
N HIS A 41 5.56 -1.76 -10.03
CA HIS A 41 5.90 -2.15 -8.67
C HIS A 41 7.26 -1.58 -8.32
N ARG A 42 7.29 -0.68 -7.35
CA ARG A 42 8.52 -0.03 -6.90
C ARG A 42 8.64 -0.07 -5.39
N LEU A 43 9.82 -0.39 -4.87
CA LEU A 43 10.16 -0.10 -3.49
C LEU A 43 10.49 1.39 -3.39
N VAL A 44 9.77 2.10 -2.53
CA VAL A 44 9.95 3.53 -2.32
C VAL A 44 10.17 3.85 -0.85
N ARG A 45 10.78 5.00 -0.58
CA ARG A 45 11.08 5.50 0.76
C ARG A 45 10.44 6.85 0.96
N CYS A 46 9.63 6.98 2.01
CA CYS A 46 9.08 8.28 2.42
C CYS A 46 10.22 9.24 2.74
N THR A 47 10.23 10.41 2.11
CA THR A 47 11.30 11.41 2.24
C THR A 47 11.36 12.01 3.65
N ASP A 48 10.22 12.10 4.35
CA ASP A 48 10.16 12.70 5.70
C ASP A 48 10.61 11.76 6.83
N CYS A 49 10.29 10.48 6.76
CA CYS A 49 10.48 9.54 7.88
C CYS A 49 11.27 8.27 7.54
N SER A 50 11.68 8.12 6.28
CA SER A 50 12.39 6.95 5.76
C SER A 50 11.64 5.61 5.88
N GLN A 51 10.32 5.63 6.13
CA GLN A 51 9.50 4.42 6.05
C GLN A 51 9.49 3.89 4.62
N LEU A 52 9.72 2.58 4.46
CA LEU A 52 9.66 1.92 3.17
C LEU A 52 8.23 1.49 2.83
N TYR A 53 7.88 1.60 1.55
CA TYR A 53 6.62 1.12 1.01
C TYR A 53 6.89 0.35 -0.27
N LEU A 54 6.18 -0.75 -0.46
CA LEU A 54 5.97 -1.27 -1.81
C LEU A 54 4.84 -0.42 -2.42
N LYS A 55 5.20 0.36 -3.44
CA LYS A 55 4.28 1.18 -4.23
C LYS A 55 3.86 0.39 -5.47
N GLU A 56 2.56 0.24 -5.61
CA GLU A 56 1.91 -0.22 -6.83
C GLU A 56 1.22 0.97 -7.49
N PHE A 57 1.42 1.11 -8.79
CA PHE A 57 0.58 1.94 -9.65
C PHE A 57 -0.14 1.04 -10.64
N TYR A 58 -1.39 1.34 -10.90
CA TYR A 58 -2.22 0.64 -11.88
C TYR A 58 -3.15 1.62 -12.58
N GLU A 59 -3.24 1.52 -13.91
CA GLU A 59 -4.16 2.26 -14.76
C GLU A 59 -5.06 1.28 -15.53
N THR A 60 -6.36 1.56 -15.53
CA THR A 60 -7.34 0.77 -16.30
C THR A 60 -7.60 1.47 -17.63
N ILE A 61 -7.08 0.91 -18.73
CA ILE A 61 -7.26 1.52 -20.05
C ILE A 61 -8.66 1.21 -20.59
N ASP A 62 -9.46 2.24 -20.86
CA ASP A 62 -10.78 2.11 -21.49
C ASP A 62 -10.82 2.55 -22.96
N TRP A 63 -9.75 3.21 -23.44
CA TRP A 63 -9.58 3.73 -24.80
C TRP A 63 -10.69 4.69 -25.27
N ALA A 64 -11.55 5.16 -24.37
CA ALA A 64 -12.69 5.98 -24.74
C ALA A 64 -12.30 7.46 -24.82
N ASP A 65 -11.57 7.99 -23.83
CA ASP A 65 -11.33 9.45 -23.73
C ASP A 65 -9.99 9.86 -23.09
N GLY A 66 -9.11 8.92 -22.73
CA GLY A 66 -7.81 9.20 -22.10
C GLY A 66 -7.87 9.66 -20.62
N ASP A 67 -9.07 9.76 -20.03
CA ASP A 67 -9.28 9.91 -18.58
C ASP A 67 -9.41 8.52 -17.93
N ASP A 68 -8.36 7.72 -18.07
CA ASP A 68 -8.34 6.34 -17.59
C ASP A 68 -8.29 6.30 -16.05
N PRO A 69 -9.09 5.44 -15.38
CA PRO A 69 -9.03 5.28 -13.94
C PRO A 69 -7.63 4.84 -13.46
N GLN A 70 -7.09 5.57 -12.49
CA GLN A 70 -5.78 5.28 -11.91
C GLN A 70 -5.87 4.97 -10.43
N ARG A 71 -5.02 4.04 -9.98
CA ARG A 71 -4.87 3.67 -8.58
C ARG A 71 -3.40 3.62 -8.18
N VAL A 72 -3.11 4.17 -7.00
CA VAL A 72 -1.85 3.96 -6.31
C VAL A 72 -2.11 3.23 -4.99
N THR A 73 -1.39 2.14 -4.76
CA THR A 73 -1.39 1.42 -3.48
C THR A 73 -0.02 1.54 -2.83
N LEU A 74 0.03 1.91 -1.55
CA LEU A 74 1.24 1.91 -0.73
C LEU A 74 1.10 0.88 0.39
N MET A 75 1.92 -0.16 0.33
CA MET A 75 2.00 -1.18 1.37
C MET A 75 3.27 -0.96 2.22
N PRO A 76 3.15 -0.62 3.51
CA PRO A 76 4.32 -0.41 4.37
C PRO A 76 5.10 -1.72 4.56
N VAL A 77 6.41 -1.66 4.37
CA VAL A 77 7.33 -2.78 4.56
C VAL A 77 8.48 -2.39 5.48
N VAL A 78 9.06 -3.36 6.18
CA VAL A 78 10.05 -3.09 7.23
C VAL A 78 11.48 -2.97 6.73
N ASN A 79 11.77 -3.58 5.59
CA ASN A 79 13.06 -3.56 4.91
C ASN A 79 12.85 -3.92 3.44
N ALA A 80 13.92 -3.82 2.65
CA ALA A 80 13.89 -4.12 1.22
C ALA A 80 13.56 -5.60 0.95
N GLU A 81 14.05 -6.52 1.79
CA GLU A 81 13.80 -7.95 1.65
C GLU A 81 12.31 -8.29 1.82
N ALA A 82 11.62 -7.64 2.77
CA ALA A 82 10.18 -7.76 2.93
C ALA A 82 9.43 -7.16 1.73
N GLY A 83 9.90 -6.03 1.20
CA GLY A 83 9.41 -5.44 -0.04
C GLY A 83 9.47 -6.41 -1.21
N LYS A 84 10.65 -7.00 -1.45
CA LYS A 84 10.85 -8.01 -2.49
C LYS A 84 9.99 -9.25 -2.29
N ARG A 85 9.93 -9.82 -1.08
CA ARG A 85 9.08 -11.00 -0.81
C ARG A 85 7.61 -10.73 -1.07
N LEU A 86 7.14 -9.53 -0.73
CA LEU A 86 5.77 -9.14 -0.98
C LEU A 86 5.50 -8.98 -2.48
N HIS A 87 6.42 -8.35 -3.22
CA HIS A 87 6.36 -8.28 -4.68
C HIS A 87 6.30 -9.68 -5.31
N ASP A 88 7.21 -10.58 -4.92
CA ASP A 88 7.29 -11.94 -5.46
C ASP A 88 6.00 -12.75 -5.16
N ALA A 89 5.36 -12.51 -4.01
CA ALA A 89 4.13 -13.18 -3.61
C ALA A 89 2.87 -12.62 -4.30
N PHE A 90 2.88 -11.34 -4.67
CA PHE A 90 1.74 -10.62 -5.25
C PHE A 90 2.14 -9.84 -6.50
N PRO A 91 2.64 -10.51 -7.56
CA PRO A 91 3.19 -9.82 -8.74
C PRO A 91 2.14 -9.02 -9.52
N ASN A 92 0.85 -9.35 -9.37
CA ASN A 92 -0.26 -8.80 -10.15
C ASN A 92 -1.25 -7.96 -9.35
N GLY A 93 -0.94 -7.60 -8.09
CA GLY A 93 -1.90 -6.83 -7.30
C GLY A 93 -1.74 -6.92 -5.79
N LEU A 94 -1.68 -5.76 -5.12
CA LEU A 94 -1.68 -5.62 -3.67
C LEU A 94 -3.09 -5.48 -3.06
N GLY A 95 -4.14 -5.54 -3.89
CA GLY A 95 -5.53 -5.30 -3.47
C GLY A 95 -6.07 -6.24 -2.39
N ALA A 96 -5.49 -7.43 -2.22
CA ALA A 96 -5.87 -8.39 -1.18
C ALA A 96 -5.08 -8.22 0.14
N VAL A 97 -4.04 -7.39 0.15
CA VAL A 97 -3.11 -7.29 1.28
C VAL A 97 -3.43 -6.08 2.14
N VAL A 98 -3.43 -6.26 3.46
CA VAL A 98 -3.66 -5.21 4.45
C VAL A 98 -2.52 -5.18 5.49
N PRO A 99 -2.22 -4.02 6.08
CA PRO A 99 -2.85 -2.71 5.85
C PRO A 99 -2.18 -1.95 4.72
N ARG A 100 -2.98 -1.29 3.88
CA ARG A 100 -2.50 -0.52 2.72
C ARG A 100 -3.12 0.86 2.67
N LEU A 101 -2.37 1.84 2.17
CA LEU A 101 -2.91 3.16 1.84
C LEU A 101 -3.23 3.19 0.35
N VAL A 102 -4.45 3.57 0.00
CA VAL A 102 -4.94 3.57 -1.38
C VAL A 102 -5.28 5.00 -1.78
N PHE A 103 -4.89 5.37 -3.00
CA PHE A 103 -5.29 6.60 -3.67
C PHE A 103 -5.97 6.21 -4.96
N ASP A 104 -7.23 6.60 -5.10
CA ASP A 104 -8.08 6.24 -6.23
C ASP A 104 -8.42 7.52 -7.00
N SER A 105 -8.16 7.50 -8.30
CA SER A 105 -8.56 8.54 -9.26
C SER A 105 -9.52 7.90 -10.27
N PRO A 106 -10.82 7.79 -9.93
CA PRO A 106 -11.80 7.19 -10.82
C PRO A 106 -12.14 8.13 -11.99
N LYS A 107 -12.50 7.55 -13.14
CA LYS A 107 -13.03 8.31 -14.28
C LYS A 107 -14.30 9.06 -13.89
N GLY A 108 -14.34 10.36 -14.17
CA GLY A 108 -15.51 11.21 -13.92
C GLY A 108 -15.91 11.39 -12.44
N GLY A 109 -15.05 11.02 -11.48
CA GLY A 109 -15.32 11.09 -10.05
C GLY A 109 -14.24 11.84 -9.25
N PRO A 110 -14.51 12.18 -7.99
CA PRO A 110 -13.51 12.80 -7.13
C PRO A 110 -12.41 11.78 -6.78
N ARG A 111 -11.18 12.29 -6.64
CA ARG A 111 -10.09 11.50 -6.07
C ARG A 111 -10.39 11.15 -4.61
N THR A 112 -10.02 9.95 -4.21
CA THR A 112 -10.12 9.51 -2.82
C THR A 112 -8.78 8.98 -2.32
N ALA A 113 -8.53 9.11 -1.03
CA ALA A 113 -7.37 8.54 -0.39
C ALA A 113 -7.74 8.01 0.99
N GLY A 114 -7.25 6.82 1.35
CA GLY A 114 -7.60 6.21 2.62
C GLY A 114 -6.88 4.92 2.92
N TRP A 115 -6.80 4.60 4.21
CA TRP A 115 -6.24 3.35 4.69
C TRP A 115 -7.27 2.23 4.66
N VAL A 116 -6.86 1.07 4.14
CA VAL A 116 -7.65 -0.16 4.17
C VAL A 116 -7.03 -1.13 5.18
N GLY A 117 -7.84 -1.61 6.12
CA GLY A 117 -7.42 -2.59 7.12
C GLY A 117 -6.46 -2.05 8.19
N MET A 118 -6.30 -0.73 8.30
CA MET A 118 -5.41 -0.13 9.31
C MET A 118 -5.92 -0.28 10.75
N GLU A 119 -7.23 -0.46 10.94
CA GLU A 119 -7.84 -0.76 12.24
C GLU A 119 -7.32 -2.07 12.84
N SER A 120 -6.92 -3.03 12.00
CA SER A 120 -6.28 -4.29 12.44
C SER A 120 -4.91 -4.08 13.13
N ARG A 121 -4.32 -2.87 13.04
CA ARG A 121 -3.12 -2.50 13.82
C ARG A 121 -3.43 -2.01 15.22
N ILE A 122 -4.63 -1.46 15.45
CA ILE A 122 -5.07 -1.05 16.78
C ILE A 122 -5.45 -2.28 17.60
N ASP A 123 -5.94 -3.34 16.95
CA ASP A 123 -6.40 -4.56 17.63
C ASP A 123 -5.35 -5.69 17.69
N VAL A 124 -4.13 -5.38 18.14
CA VAL A 124 -3.20 -6.40 18.65
C VAL A 124 -3.70 -6.99 20.00
N THR A 125 -4.87 -6.55 20.46
CA THR A 125 -5.63 -7.09 21.60
C THR A 125 -6.71 -8.09 21.23
N ALA A 126 -6.89 -8.45 19.95
CA ALA A 126 -7.68 -9.63 19.54
C ALA A 126 -6.90 -10.94 19.83
N ARG A 127 -6.44 -11.06 21.08
CA ARG A 127 -5.59 -12.12 21.65
C ARG A 127 -6.33 -13.44 21.85
N GLU A 128 -7.61 -13.56 21.49
CA GLU A 128 -8.45 -14.67 21.99
C GLU A 128 -9.20 -15.46 20.90
N THR A 129 -9.56 -14.88 19.75
CA THR A 129 -10.42 -15.61 18.78
C THR A 129 -9.70 -16.75 18.04
N VAL A 130 -8.40 -16.63 17.77
CA VAL A 130 -7.63 -17.69 17.07
C VAL A 130 -7.11 -18.79 18.02
N ARG A 131 -7.11 -18.54 19.34
CA ARG A 131 -6.89 -19.62 20.33
C ARG A 131 -8.06 -20.60 20.35
N GLN A 132 -9.27 -20.14 20.06
CA GLN A 132 -10.48 -20.96 20.14
C GLN A 132 -10.67 -21.90 18.95
N LEU A 133 -10.13 -21.56 17.77
CA LEU A 133 -10.21 -22.41 16.57
C LEU A 133 -9.13 -23.52 16.51
N ASN A 134 -8.22 -23.58 17.47
CA ASN A 134 -7.17 -24.61 17.56
C ASN A 134 -7.17 -25.37 18.90
N ALA A 135 -8.19 -25.16 19.75
CA ALA A 135 -8.35 -25.89 21.01
C ALA A 135 -9.30 -27.11 20.92
N GLU A 136 -10.00 -27.25 19.80
CA GLU A 136 -10.83 -28.42 19.48
C GLU A 136 -10.39 -28.84 18.07
N SER A 137 -9.31 -29.62 17.94
CA SER A 137 -9.27 -31.07 18.16
C SER A 137 -10.39 -31.79 17.41
#